data_AF-A0AAV3YA83-F1
#
_entry.id   AF-A0AAV3YA83-F1
#
_cell.length_a   1.000
_cell.length_b   1.000
_cell.length_c   1.000
_cell.angle_alpha   90.00
_cell.angle_beta   90.00
_cell.angle_gamma   90.00
#
_symmetry.space_group_name_H-M   'P 1'
#
loop_
_entity.id
_entity.type
_entity.pdbx_description
1 polymer ?
#
loop_
_entity_poly.entity_id
_entity_poly.type
_entity_poly.pdbx_seq_one_letter_code
_entity_poly.pdbx_strand_id
1 'polypeptide(L)'
;MSRKDPHLFQIEQALRGFLLKLSISDALLHPAMKDSSWTVHVHTKSSTLSSVDDYLLQKDFPWVEADEKEQCMRNSKIVPIKSYNSDFLHMQLYAEENDRSL
;
A
#
# COMPACT_ATOMS: atom_id res chain seq x y z
N MET A 1 11.05 25.13 23.01
CA MET A 1 11.25 24.12 21.96
C MET A 1 10.80 22.77 22.50
N SER A 2 9.65 22.26 22.04
CA SER A 2 8.99 21.07 22.59
C SER A 2 9.83 19.80 22.35
N ARG A 3 10.02 18.97 23.38
CA ARG A 3 10.70 17.66 23.27
C ARG A 3 9.91 16.81 22.26
N LYS A 4 10.49 16.53 21.10
CA LYS A 4 9.93 15.51 20.19
C LYS A 4 9.97 14.16 20.91
N ASP A 5 8.83 13.50 20.98
CA ASP A 5 8.73 12.12 21.44
C ASP A 5 9.72 11.24 20.65
N PRO A 6 10.70 10.58 21.31
CA PRO A 6 11.69 9.76 20.64
C PRO A 6 11.09 8.67 19.75
N HIS A 7 9.94 8.08 20.13
CA HIS A 7 9.30 7.02 19.36
C HIS A 7 8.67 7.58 18.08
N LEU A 8 7.99 8.73 18.16
CA LEU A 8 7.44 9.40 16.97
C LEU A 8 8.56 9.83 16.02
N PHE A 9 9.69 10.29 16.56
CA PHE A 9 10.85 10.64 15.74
C PHE A 9 11.47 9.41 15.03
N GLN A 10 11.52 8.26 15.71
CA GLN A 10 11.98 7.01 15.08
C GLN A 10 11.02 6.56 13.97
N ILE A 11 9.71 6.64 14.19
CA ILE A 11 8.70 6.36 13.15
C ILE A 11 8.86 7.32 11.97
N GLU A 12 9.03 8.62 12.21
CA GLU A 12 9.26 9.63 11.16
C GLU A 12 10.49 9.26 10.29
N GLN A 13 11.60 8.87 10.93
CA GLN A 13 12.80 8.43 10.22
C GLN A 13 12.57 7.13 9.44
N ALA A 14 11.84 6.17 10.02
CA ALA A 14 11.50 4.93 9.35
C ALA A 14 10.68 5.18 8.08
N LEU A 15 9.63 6.01 8.18
CA LEU A 15 8.76 6.42 7.07
C LEU A 15 9.53 7.15 5.97
N ARG A 16 10.48 8.03 6.30
CA ARG A 16 11.40 8.61 5.31
C ARG A 16 12.18 7.53 4.56
N GLY A 17 12.62 6.49 5.26
CA GLY A 17 13.27 5.35 4.63
C GLY A 17 12.37 4.60 3.63
N PHE A 18 11.04 4.55 3.83
CA PHE A 18 10.10 4.00 2.85
C PHE A 18 10.04 4.87 1.59
N LEU A 19 9.95 6.19 1.76
CA LEU A 19 9.93 7.13 0.63
C LEU A 19 11.20 7.04 -0.22
N LEU A 20 12.37 6.93 0.42
CA LEU A 20 13.64 6.75 -0.28
C LEU A 20 13.72 5.42 -1.04
N LYS A 21 13.12 4.35 -0.50
CA LYS A 21 13.07 3.07 -1.20
C LYS A 21 12.07 3.10 -2.36
N LEU A 22 10.95 3.81 -2.21
CA LEU A 22 9.98 4.00 -3.29
C LEU A 22 10.56 4.81 -4.44
N SER A 23 11.35 5.86 -4.16
CA SER A 23 11.96 6.71 -5.19
C SER A 23 13.00 6.03 -6.07
N ILE A 24 13.47 4.83 -5.68
CA ILE A 24 14.42 4.01 -6.45
C ILE A 24 13.84 2.63 -6.81
N SER A 25 12.53 2.45 -6.62
CA SER A 25 11.88 1.14 -6.82
C SER A 25 11.72 0.78 -8.30
N ASP A 26 11.82 1.75 -9.20
CA ASP A 26 11.87 1.56 -10.65
C ASP A 26 13.06 0.68 -11.08
N ALA A 27 14.18 0.73 -10.35
CA ALA A 27 15.31 -0.16 -10.60
C ALA A 27 15.08 -1.62 -10.17
N LEU A 28 14.01 -1.89 -9.42
CA LEU A 28 13.66 -3.22 -8.90
C LEU A 28 12.49 -3.88 -9.64
N LEU A 29 11.78 -3.13 -10.48
CA LEU A 29 10.53 -3.53 -11.13
C LEU A 29 10.65 -3.40 -12.64
N HIS A 30 9.82 -4.13 -13.38
CA HIS A 30 9.70 -3.94 -14.81
C HIS A 30 9.00 -2.61 -15.12
N PRO A 31 9.29 -2.01 -16.29
CA PRO A 31 8.59 -0.83 -16.74
C PRO A 31 7.06 -1.05 -16.83
N ALA A 32 6.31 -0.05 -16.38
CA ALA A 32 4.87 0.02 -16.56
C ALA A 32 4.49 -0.01 -18.04
N MET A 33 3.32 -0.54 -18.36
CA MET A 33 2.80 -0.51 -19.72
C MET A 33 2.46 0.94 -20.13
N LYS A 34 2.56 1.25 -21.42
CA LYS A 34 2.06 2.53 -21.94
C LYS A 34 0.56 2.62 -21.65
N ASP A 35 0.10 3.82 -21.33
CA ASP A 35 -1.31 4.12 -21.04
C ASP A 35 -1.92 3.35 -19.85
N SER A 36 -1.09 3.08 -18.83
CA SER A 36 -1.57 2.48 -17.57
C SER A 36 -2.41 3.46 -16.74
N SER A 37 -3.51 2.99 -16.17
CA SER A 37 -4.26 3.68 -15.11
C SER A 37 -3.94 3.06 -13.74
N TRP A 38 -4.43 3.67 -12.67
CA TRP A 38 -4.26 3.17 -11.30
C TRP A 38 -5.55 3.35 -10.48
N THR A 39 -5.68 2.56 -9.42
CA THR A 39 -6.76 2.61 -8.44
C THR A 39 -6.20 2.27 -7.06
N VAL A 40 -6.97 2.55 -5.99
CA VAL A 40 -6.59 2.26 -4.60
C VAL A 40 -7.56 1.24 -4.01
N HIS A 41 -7.01 0.15 -3.48
CA HIS A 41 -7.76 -0.86 -2.76
C HIS A 41 -7.43 -0.80 -1.26
N VAL A 42 -8.44 -1.06 -0.43
CA VAL A 42 -8.29 -1.12 1.04
C VAL A 42 -8.79 -2.48 1.51
N HIS A 43 -7.86 -3.29 2.04
CA HIS A 43 -8.20 -4.58 2.64
C HIS A 43 -8.50 -4.41 4.13
N THR A 44 -9.70 -4.75 4.56
CA THR A 44 -10.12 -4.70 5.97
C THR A 44 -9.99 -6.08 6.62
N LYS A 45 -9.79 -6.12 7.95
CA LYS A 45 -9.67 -7.39 8.69
C LYS A 45 -10.99 -8.15 8.83
N SER A 46 -12.11 -7.44 8.75
CA SER A 46 -13.47 -7.99 8.86
C SER A 46 -14.27 -7.65 7.60
N SER A 47 -15.23 -8.51 7.26
CA SER A 47 -16.08 -8.37 6.07
C SER A 47 -16.77 -7.01 6.04
N THR A 48 -16.56 -6.29 4.94
CA THR A 48 -17.15 -4.97 4.63
C THR A 48 -18.68 -4.99 4.49
N LEU A 49 -19.29 -6.17 4.34
CA LEU A 49 -20.74 -6.35 4.14
C LEU A 49 -21.62 -5.70 5.23
N SER A 50 -21.06 -5.39 6.41
CA SER A 50 -21.78 -4.73 7.51
C SER A 50 -21.14 -3.42 7.99
N SER A 51 -20.06 -2.95 7.34
CA SER A 51 -19.23 -1.85 7.86
C SER A 51 -18.77 -0.84 6.82
N VAL A 52 -19.25 -0.91 5.58
CA VAL A 52 -19.25 0.30 4.74
C VAL A 52 -20.25 1.22 5.40
N ASP A 53 -19.74 2.04 6.31
CA ASP A 53 -20.50 3.06 7.03
C ASP A 53 -21.30 3.86 5.99
N ASP A 54 -22.59 4.09 6.21
CA ASP A 54 -23.46 4.84 5.28
C ASP A 54 -22.83 6.20 4.91
N TYR A 55 -21.97 6.70 5.81
CA TYR A 55 -21.11 7.86 5.60
C TYR A 55 -20.14 7.75 4.40
N LEU A 56 -19.58 6.58 4.10
CA LEU A 56 -18.68 6.38 2.95
C LEU A 56 -19.44 6.28 1.62
N LEU A 57 -20.71 5.89 1.66
CA LEU A 57 -21.58 5.80 0.48
C LEU A 57 -22.20 7.15 0.10
N GLN A 58 -22.38 8.07 1.07
CA GLN A 58 -23.03 9.37 0.86
C GLN A 58 -22.10 10.53 0.48
N LYS A 59 -20.82 10.26 0.18
CA LYS A 59 -19.87 11.31 -0.24
C LYS A 59 -19.83 11.52 -1.75
N ASP A 60 -19.33 12.68 -2.16
CA ASP A 60 -18.97 13.00 -3.55
C ASP A 60 -17.96 12.00 -4.16
N PHE A 61 -17.32 11.18 -3.32
CA PHE A 61 -16.41 10.11 -3.70
C PHE A 61 -16.77 8.80 -2.97
N PRO A 62 -17.74 8.03 -3.49
CA PRO A 62 -18.22 6.82 -2.84
C PRO A 62 -17.21 5.68 -2.98
N TRP A 63 -17.02 4.92 -1.89
CA TRP A 63 -16.28 3.65 -1.94
C TRP A 63 -17.22 2.51 -2.28
N VAL A 64 -16.76 1.59 -3.11
CA VAL A 64 -17.50 0.40 -3.52
C VAL A 64 -16.68 -0.84 -3.19
N GLU A 65 -17.37 -1.97 -3.03
CA GLU A 65 -16.70 -3.27 -2.94
C GLU A 65 -15.99 -3.57 -4.25
N ALA A 66 -14.72 -4.01 -4.16
CA ALA A 66 -13.91 -4.31 -5.33
C ALA A 66 -14.36 -5.61 -5.99
N ASP A 67 -14.42 -5.63 -7.32
CA ASP A 67 -14.74 -6.84 -8.09
C ASP A 67 -13.67 -7.92 -7.83
N GLU A 68 -14.03 -9.21 -7.87
CA GLU A 68 -13.09 -10.34 -7.67
C GLU A 68 -11.82 -10.23 -8.55
N LYS A 69 -11.98 -9.75 -9.79
CA LYS A 69 -10.88 -9.56 -10.76
C LYS A 69 -9.87 -8.48 -10.34
N GLU A 70 -10.27 -7.57 -9.45
CA GLU A 70 -9.47 -6.43 -8.97
C GLU A 70 -8.81 -6.75 -7.61
N GLN A 71 -9.26 -7.80 -6.92
CA GLN A 71 -8.78 -8.15 -5.58
C GLN A 71 -7.42 -8.86 -5.59
N CYS A 72 -7.04 -9.51 -6.69
CA CYS A 72 -5.81 -10.29 -6.76
C CYS A 72 -5.23 -10.31 -8.17
N MET A 73 -3.91 -10.14 -8.26
CA MET A 73 -3.19 -10.33 -9.49
C MET A 73 -2.75 -11.80 -9.65
N ARG A 74 -3.15 -12.43 -10.76
CA ARG A 74 -2.80 -13.84 -11.04
C ARG A 74 -1.33 -13.94 -11.44
N ASN A 75 -0.64 -14.97 -10.94
CA ASN A 75 0.78 -15.24 -11.24
C ASN A 75 1.69 -14.06 -10.88
N SER A 76 1.41 -13.41 -9.74
CA SER A 76 2.24 -12.33 -9.23
C SER A 76 3.45 -12.86 -8.45
N LYS A 77 4.54 -12.12 -8.54
CA LYS A 77 5.73 -12.25 -7.71
C LYS A 77 5.76 -11.08 -6.73
N ILE A 78 6.05 -11.37 -5.46
CA ILE A 78 6.25 -10.35 -4.44
C ILE A 78 7.68 -9.84 -4.49
N VAL A 79 7.85 -8.53 -4.66
CA VAL A 79 9.13 -7.82 -4.58
C VAL A 79 9.14 -7.00 -3.28
N PRO A 80 9.91 -7.42 -2.26
CA PRO A 80 9.97 -6.69 -1.00
C PRO A 80 10.74 -5.37 -1.18
N ILE A 81 10.17 -4.26 -0.71
CA ILE A 81 10.77 -2.92 -0.84
C ILE A 81 11.39 -2.48 0.49
N LYS A 82 10.60 -2.53 1.56
CA LYS A 82 11.06 -2.18 2.92
C LYS A 82 10.13 -2.73 3.98
N SER A 83 10.68 -3.04 5.15
CA SER A 83 9.93 -3.32 6.36
C SER A 83 10.40 -2.43 7.51
N TYR A 84 9.49 -2.18 8.45
CA TYR A 84 9.76 -1.54 9.72
C TYR A 84 8.91 -2.20 10.80
N ASN A 85 9.52 -2.39 11.96
CA ASN A 85 8.87 -3.00 13.10
C ASN A 85 9.33 -2.25 14.35
N SER A 86 8.36 -1.79 15.13
CA SER A 86 8.54 -1.27 16.48
C SER A 86 7.26 -1.51 17.28
N ASP A 87 7.32 -1.33 18.60
CA ASP A 87 6.19 -1.53 19.51
C ASP A 87 4.89 -0.78 19.13
N PHE A 88 5.01 0.29 18.34
CA PHE A 88 3.90 1.15 17.92
C PHE A 88 3.47 0.96 16.45
N LEU A 89 4.35 0.43 15.59
CA LEU A 89 4.07 0.31 14.16
C LEU A 89 4.80 -0.88 13.56
N HIS A 90 4.02 -1.81 13.00
CA HIS A 90 4.52 -2.87 12.14
C HIS A 90 4.04 -2.58 10.72
N MET A 91 4.98 -2.28 9.81
CA MET A 91 4.66 -1.90 8.44
C MET A 91 5.60 -2.58 7.44
N GLN A 92 5.03 -3.12 6.38
CA GLN A 92 5.75 -3.70 5.26
C GLN A 92 5.26 -3.04 3.97
N LEU A 93 6.20 -2.69 3.10
CA LEU A 93 5.95 -2.22 1.75
C LEU A 93 6.58 -3.23 0.79
N TYR A 94 5.75 -3.71 -0.12
CA TYR A 94 6.13 -4.62 -1.20
C TYR A 94 5.37 -4.23 -2.46
N ALA A 95 5.92 -4.61 -3.62
CA ALA A 95 5.22 -4.57 -4.88
C ALA A 95 4.81 -6.00 -5.26
N GLU A 96 3.65 -6.14 -5.87
CA GLU A 96 3.28 -7.34 -6.61
C GLU A 96 3.49 -7.04 -8.09
N GLU A 97 4.17 -7.93 -8.80
CA GLU A 97 4.41 -7.79 -10.23
C GLU A 97 4.12 -9.11 -10.95
N ASN A 98 3.47 -9.06 -12.11
CA ASN A 98 3.24 -10.26 -12.91
C ASN A 98 4.57 -10.87 -13.34
N ASP A 99 4.69 -12.19 -13.24
CA ASP A 99 5.82 -12.91 -13.80
C ASP A 99 5.79 -12.79 -15.33
N ARG A 100 6.50 -11.80 -15.85
CA ARG A 100 6.74 -11.63 -17.29
C ARG A 100 7.87 -12.57 -17.70
N SER A 101 7.67 -13.88 -17.54
CA SER A 101 8.47 -14.85 -18.28
C SER A 101 8.18 -14.63 -19.77
N LEU A 102 9.19 -14.17 -20.51
CA LEU A 102 9.18 -14.03 -21.97
C LEU A 102 8.66 -15.28 -22.68
#